data_AF-A0AA45MMS8-F1
#
_entry.id   AF-A0AA45MMS8-F1
#
_cell.length_a   1.000
_cell.length_b   1.000
_cell.length_c   1.000
_cell.angle_alpha   90.00
_cell.angle_beta   90.00
_cell.angle_gamma   90.00
#
_symmetry.space_group_name_H-M   'P 1'
#
loop_
_entity.id
_entity.type
_entity.pdbx_description
1 polymer ?
#
loop_
_entity_poly.entity_id
_entity_poly.type
_entity_poly.pdbx_seq_one_letter_code
_entity_poly.pdbx_strand_id
1 'polypeptide(L)'
;MATFDHLASRLDNETNRDYARRLFRSHPQLTLDQLSLLSGVVKRNLAQDPAFRELPSELAVILDQTPRRDRERNQHYARRLFQSHPYLTFEQLALLSGTLKGHLKADPMLQELPAELAVIERRTPRRNGETNTAYARRLLESHPRLTLEHLSLLSGALKGNLIQNPAFHKLPVELALIHRNLPRGDGEAKQGYARRLFQLHPQLTLRQLSLLSGALKSSLAQDPAFRALPAGLLTIRDRTPQHDLETNRNYARRLFQSHPQLTLDQLSLLSGVVKGSLSQDPAFRKLPAELARIRHQLPQLAHEANQSYARRLLKSHPQLTFDQLSLLSGALTSSLVQDPTLRELPADIVFIGKQMPQLDDETKTGYACRLFQSHPYLTLDQLSLLSGVRKTLLTRFHASGRLTSAP
;
A
#
# COMPACT_ATOMS: atom_id res chain seq x y z
N MET A 1 25.14 34.83 20.66
CA MET A 1 24.30 33.62 20.59
C MET A 1 23.50 33.56 21.89
N ALA A 2 22.25 34.04 21.89
CA ALA A 2 21.38 33.90 23.06
C ALA A 2 20.94 32.43 23.15
N THR A 3 21.14 31.83 24.32
CA THR A 3 20.82 30.43 24.63
C THR A 3 19.30 30.25 24.67
N PHE A 4 18.78 29.37 23.81
CA PHE A 4 17.36 29.05 23.69
C PHE A 4 16.87 28.02 24.74
N ASP A 5 17.60 27.88 25.85
CA ASP A 5 17.47 26.78 26.84
C ASP A 5 16.14 26.75 27.63
N HIS A 6 15.24 27.69 27.38
CA HIS A 6 13.91 27.76 28.02
C HIS A 6 12.74 27.62 27.05
N LEU A 7 12.97 27.29 25.79
CA LEU A 7 11.88 27.04 24.85
C LEU A 7 11.23 25.68 25.11
N ALA A 8 9.91 25.67 25.28
CA ALA A 8 9.13 24.48 25.61
C ALA A 8 9.42 23.33 24.64
N SER A 9 9.78 22.15 25.16
CA SER A 9 10.05 20.96 24.36
C SER A 9 8.84 20.53 23.53
N ARG A 10 9.10 19.78 22.45
CA ARG A 10 8.05 19.21 21.58
C ARG A 10 7.21 18.22 22.38
N LEU A 11 5.88 18.30 22.26
CA LEU A 11 4.97 17.37 22.93
C LEU A 11 5.00 15.99 22.26
N ASP A 12 4.65 14.95 23.01
CA ASP A 12 4.50 13.60 22.46
C ASP A 12 3.50 13.61 21.31
N ASN A 13 3.90 13.03 20.18
CA ASN A 13 3.09 12.98 18.97
C ASN A 13 2.81 14.35 18.30
N GLU A 14 3.49 15.43 18.65
CA GLU A 14 3.35 16.71 17.94
C GLU A 14 4.13 16.69 16.61
N THR A 15 3.55 17.23 15.53
CA THR A 15 4.29 17.35 14.26
C THR A 15 5.28 18.51 14.34
N ASN A 16 6.39 18.45 13.60
CA ASN A 16 7.36 19.56 13.54
C ASN A 16 6.70 20.91 13.18
N ARG A 17 5.66 20.87 12.35
CA ARG A 17 4.90 22.06 11.95
C ARG A 17 3.98 22.58 13.04
N ASP A 18 3.30 21.69 13.79
CA ASP A 18 2.46 22.10 14.91
C ASP A 18 3.32 22.65 16.06
N TYR A 19 4.49 22.04 16.30
CA TYR A 19 5.50 22.54 17.21
C TYR A 19 5.99 23.94 16.84
N ALA A 20 6.33 24.18 15.56
CA ALA A 20 6.72 25.51 15.08
C ALA A 20 5.64 26.58 15.34
N ARG A 21 4.35 26.23 15.12
CA ARG A 21 3.22 27.14 15.32
C ARG A 21 2.99 27.45 16.79
N ARG A 22 3.09 26.45 17.67
CA ARG A 22 2.99 26.62 19.11
C ARG A 22 4.12 27.51 19.63
N LEU A 23 5.34 27.24 19.17
CA LEU A 23 6.54 27.99 19.54
C LEU A 23 6.42 29.47 19.14
N PHE A 24 5.94 29.76 17.93
CA PHE A 24 5.71 31.13 17.47
C PHE A 24 4.57 31.84 18.23
N ARG A 25 3.51 31.13 18.62
CA ARG A 25 2.44 31.70 19.48
C ARG A 25 2.96 32.11 20.86
N SER A 26 3.84 31.30 21.44
CA SER A 26 4.45 31.60 22.74
C SER A 26 5.59 32.62 22.65
N HIS A 27 6.24 32.72 21.49
CA HIS A 27 7.40 33.58 21.25
C HIS A 27 7.30 34.24 19.85
N PRO A 28 6.40 35.22 19.67
CA PRO A 28 6.14 35.86 18.37
C PRO A 28 7.35 36.64 17.82
N GLN A 29 8.35 36.93 18.64
CA GLN A 29 9.61 37.57 18.26
C GLN A 29 10.56 36.65 17.47
N LEU A 30 10.31 35.34 17.42
CA LEU A 30 11.18 34.39 16.73
C LEU A 30 11.09 34.57 15.21
N THR A 31 12.24 34.69 14.56
CA THR A 31 12.30 34.77 13.09
C THR A 31 12.02 33.42 12.45
N LEU A 32 11.63 33.41 11.17
CA LEU A 32 11.43 32.16 10.42
C LEU A 32 12.68 31.26 10.39
N ASP A 33 13.88 31.86 10.41
CA ASP A 33 15.14 31.11 10.47
C ASP A 33 15.32 30.42 11.83
N GLN A 34 15.00 31.12 12.92
CA GLN A 34 15.04 30.57 14.27
C GLN A 34 13.99 29.47 14.45
N LEU A 35 12.75 29.69 13.98
CA LEU A 35 11.70 28.67 14.00
C LEU A 35 12.08 27.44 13.17
N SER A 36 12.72 27.63 12.01
CA SER A 36 13.18 26.53 11.16
C SER A 36 14.24 25.68 11.87
N LEU A 37 15.22 26.33 12.50
CA LEU A 37 16.27 25.67 13.28
C LEU A 37 15.68 24.88 14.47
N LEU A 38 14.76 25.49 15.22
CA LEU A 38 14.22 24.92 16.45
C LEU A 38 13.20 23.81 16.20
N SER A 39 12.36 23.95 15.17
CA SER A 39 11.29 22.99 14.86
C SER A 39 11.69 21.88 13.88
N GLY A 40 12.79 22.07 13.15
CA GLY A 40 13.19 21.19 12.05
C GLY A 40 12.31 21.29 10.80
N VAL A 41 11.43 22.30 10.71
CA VAL A 41 10.64 22.56 9.49
C VAL A 41 11.45 23.44 8.55
N VAL A 42 11.49 23.11 7.25
CA VAL A 42 12.16 23.93 6.24
C VAL A 42 11.57 25.35 6.19
N LYS A 43 12.40 26.39 6.25
CA LYS A 43 12.00 27.82 6.20
C LYS A 43 10.96 28.12 5.12
N ARG A 44 11.16 27.60 3.89
CA ARG A 44 10.20 27.78 2.79
C ARG A 44 8.79 27.28 3.15
N ASN A 45 8.69 26.18 3.87
CA ASN A 45 7.40 25.61 4.29
C ASN A 45 6.77 26.43 5.43
N LEU A 46 7.58 27.05 6.30
CA LEU A 46 7.10 28.00 7.31
C LEU A 46 6.59 29.29 6.65
N ALA A 47 7.34 29.88 5.72
CA ALA A 47 6.91 31.06 4.97
C ALA A 47 5.58 30.83 4.20
N GLN A 48 5.31 29.59 3.81
CA GLN A 48 4.06 29.20 3.15
C GLN A 48 2.91 28.92 4.13
N ASP A 49 3.18 28.73 5.42
CA ASP A 49 2.17 28.43 6.42
C ASP A 49 1.44 29.72 6.83
N PRO A 50 0.09 29.73 6.83
CA PRO A 50 -0.69 30.90 7.24
C PRO A 50 -0.33 31.47 8.62
N ALA A 51 0.13 30.61 9.54
CA ALA A 51 0.43 30.99 10.91
C ALA A 51 1.64 31.94 11.06
N PHE A 52 2.49 32.06 10.02
CA PHE A 52 3.69 32.91 10.06
C PHE A 52 3.70 33.97 8.95
N ARG A 53 2.56 34.20 8.29
CA ARG A 53 2.41 35.28 7.31
C ARG A 53 1.88 36.52 8.00
N GLU A 54 2.26 37.68 7.48
CA GLU A 54 1.56 38.92 7.82
C GLU A 54 0.14 38.87 7.25
N LEU A 55 -0.83 39.02 8.15
CA LEU A 55 -2.24 39.03 7.82
C LEU A 55 -2.82 40.40 8.20
N PRO A 56 -3.84 40.88 7.48
CA PRO A 56 -4.64 42.00 7.94
C PRO A 56 -5.13 41.76 9.37
N SER A 57 -5.11 42.80 10.21
CA SER A 57 -5.42 42.70 11.65
C SER A 57 -6.74 41.99 11.95
N GLU A 58 -7.76 42.21 11.11
CA GLU A 58 -9.08 41.56 11.20
C GLU A 58 -9.00 40.03 11.06
N LEU A 59 -8.14 39.53 10.19
CA LEU A 59 -7.95 38.09 9.96
C LEU A 59 -7.04 37.46 11.01
N ALA A 60 -6.09 38.22 11.57
CA ALA A 60 -5.25 37.78 12.68
C ALA A 60 -6.09 37.45 13.92
N VAL A 61 -7.07 38.30 14.26
CA VAL A 61 -7.99 38.06 15.38
C VAL A 61 -8.76 36.74 15.21
N ILE A 62 -9.18 36.42 13.98
CA ILE A 62 -9.89 35.16 13.69
C ILE A 62 -8.98 33.94 13.92
N LEU A 63 -7.69 34.02 13.58
CA LEU A 63 -6.74 32.94 13.86
C LEU A 63 -6.57 32.70 15.36
N ASP A 64 -6.52 33.78 16.15
CA ASP A 64 -6.37 33.69 17.61
C ASP A 64 -7.64 33.12 18.26
N GLN A 65 -8.82 33.51 17.78
CA GLN A 65 -10.10 32.99 18.28
C GLN A 65 -10.34 31.54 17.85
N THR A 66 -9.89 31.16 16.66
CA THR A 66 -10.13 29.84 16.07
C THR A 66 -8.81 29.20 15.65
N PRO A 67 -7.90 28.90 16.59
CA PRO A 67 -6.60 28.37 16.25
C PRO A 67 -6.73 26.98 15.65
N ARG A 68 -5.86 26.66 14.70
CA ARG A 68 -5.80 25.34 14.08
C ARG A 68 -5.44 24.27 15.12
N ARG A 69 -6.12 23.12 15.08
CA ARG A 69 -5.85 21.99 15.97
C ARG A 69 -4.67 21.16 15.45
N ASP A 70 -4.01 20.44 16.34
CA ASP A 70 -2.90 19.56 15.98
C ASP A 70 -3.33 18.52 14.95
N ARG A 71 -2.51 18.35 13.91
CA ARG A 71 -2.78 17.45 12.77
C ARG A 71 -4.08 17.70 12.01
N GLU A 72 -4.79 18.80 12.26
CA GLU A 72 -5.97 19.17 11.47
C GLU A 72 -5.53 19.44 10.02
N ARG A 73 -6.22 18.91 9.02
CA ARG A 73 -5.90 19.18 7.60
C ARG A 73 -6.37 20.58 7.20
N ASN A 74 -5.69 21.22 6.23
CA ASN A 74 -6.02 22.60 5.78
C ASN A 74 -7.51 22.72 5.43
N GLN A 75 -8.06 21.74 4.69
CA GLN A 75 -9.46 21.73 4.29
C GLN A 75 -10.44 21.57 5.46
N HIS A 76 -10.11 20.74 6.46
CA HIS A 76 -10.95 20.61 7.66
C HIS A 76 -10.94 21.90 8.48
N TYR A 77 -9.78 22.54 8.58
CA TYR A 77 -9.66 23.82 9.25
C TYR A 77 -10.45 24.92 8.53
N ALA A 78 -10.41 24.96 7.19
CA ALA A 78 -11.21 25.88 6.39
C ALA A 78 -12.72 25.73 6.63
N ARG A 79 -13.21 24.49 6.73
CA ARG A 79 -14.62 24.20 7.07
C ARG A 79 -14.99 24.69 8.47
N ARG A 80 -14.12 24.48 9.46
CA ARG A 80 -14.35 24.97 10.82
C ARG A 80 -14.34 26.50 10.89
N LEU A 81 -13.42 27.15 10.17
CA LEU A 81 -13.38 28.61 10.04
C LEU A 81 -14.66 29.15 9.43
N PHE A 82 -15.15 28.54 8.35
CA PHE A 82 -16.41 28.94 7.70
C PHE A 82 -17.64 28.72 8.60
N GLN A 83 -17.66 27.66 9.41
CA GLN A 83 -18.74 27.42 10.38
C GLN A 83 -18.77 28.46 11.50
N SER A 84 -17.61 28.83 12.05
CA SER A 84 -17.52 29.84 13.11
C SER A 84 -17.66 31.27 12.58
N HIS A 85 -17.23 31.53 11.34
CA HIS A 85 -17.20 32.84 10.71
C HIS A 85 -17.78 32.76 9.29
N PRO A 86 -19.12 32.63 9.14
CA PRO A 86 -19.76 32.40 7.83
C PRO A 86 -19.62 33.56 6.83
N TYR A 87 -19.23 34.74 7.32
CA TYR A 87 -19.01 35.93 6.50
C TYR A 87 -17.66 35.95 5.76
N LEU A 88 -16.77 34.99 6.02
CA LEU A 88 -15.47 34.94 5.37
C LEU A 88 -15.58 34.56 3.89
N THR A 89 -14.92 35.33 3.04
CA THR A 89 -14.82 35.00 1.61
C THR A 89 -13.90 33.80 1.39
N PHE A 90 -14.04 33.11 0.26
CA PHE A 90 -13.13 32.03 -0.11
C PHE A 90 -11.66 32.45 -0.21
N GLU A 91 -11.37 33.73 -0.45
CA GLU A 91 -10.00 34.28 -0.44
C GLU A 91 -9.46 34.36 0.98
N GLN A 92 -10.27 34.87 1.91
CA GLN A 92 -9.91 34.94 3.32
C GLN A 92 -9.76 33.53 3.92
N LEU A 93 -10.68 32.60 3.61
CA LEU A 93 -10.56 31.20 4.04
C LEU A 93 -9.31 30.51 3.47
N ALA A 94 -8.95 30.78 2.21
CA ALA A 94 -7.73 30.24 1.60
C ALA A 94 -6.48 30.76 2.33
N LEU A 95 -6.46 32.07 2.60
CA LEU A 95 -5.38 32.74 3.28
C LEU A 95 -5.19 32.21 4.70
N LEU A 96 -6.27 32.05 5.46
CA LEU A 96 -6.26 31.56 6.84
C LEU A 96 -5.95 30.06 6.95
N SER A 97 -6.55 29.23 6.08
CA SER A 97 -6.44 27.77 6.18
C SER A 97 -5.22 27.18 5.49
N GLY A 98 -4.64 27.92 4.53
CA GLY A 98 -3.60 27.44 3.62
C GLY A 98 -4.14 26.49 2.55
N THR A 99 -5.46 26.46 2.34
CA THR A 99 -6.11 25.69 1.26
C THR A 99 -6.15 26.53 -0.01
N LEU A 100 -6.05 25.90 -1.19
CA LEU A 100 -6.24 26.61 -2.45
C LEU A 100 -7.70 27.04 -2.62
N LYS A 101 -7.93 28.30 -3.05
CA LYS A 101 -9.27 28.86 -3.32
C LYS A 101 -10.11 27.94 -4.23
N GLY A 102 -9.50 27.35 -5.25
CA GLY A 102 -10.17 26.41 -6.16
C GLY A 102 -10.70 25.15 -5.43
N HIS A 103 -9.95 24.63 -4.47
CA HIS A 103 -10.39 23.49 -3.66
C HIS A 103 -11.51 23.87 -2.70
N LEU A 104 -11.51 25.09 -2.17
CA LEU A 104 -12.59 25.59 -1.32
C LEU A 104 -13.89 25.78 -2.10
N LYS A 105 -13.83 26.34 -3.31
CA LYS A 105 -15.00 26.46 -4.20
C LYS A 105 -15.60 25.10 -4.59
N ALA A 106 -14.74 24.10 -4.75
CA ALA A 106 -15.14 22.73 -5.07
C ALA A 106 -15.55 21.92 -3.82
N ASP A 107 -15.40 22.47 -2.61
CA ASP A 107 -15.74 21.79 -1.37
C ASP A 107 -17.25 21.85 -1.12
N PRO A 108 -17.99 20.73 -1.19
CA PRO A 108 -19.43 20.76 -1.03
C PRO A 108 -19.87 21.28 0.35
N MET A 109 -19.02 21.14 1.39
CA MET A 109 -19.36 21.60 2.74
C MET A 109 -19.15 23.11 2.96
N LEU A 110 -18.60 23.82 1.98
CA LEU A 110 -18.46 25.28 1.99
C LEU A 110 -19.39 25.95 0.99
N GLN A 111 -20.20 25.18 0.26
CA GLN A 111 -21.25 25.73 -0.57
C GLN A 111 -22.46 26.06 0.31
N GLU A 112 -23.13 27.18 0.02
CA GLU A 112 -24.38 27.50 0.69
C GLU A 112 -25.39 26.37 0.43
N LEU A 113 -25.86 25.77 1.52
CA LEU A 113 -26.92 24.79 1.45
C LEU A 113 -28.23 25.52 1.14
N PRO A 114 -29.00 25.09 0.13
CA PRO A 114 -30.39 25.50 -0.01
C PRO A 114 -31.12 25.34 1.33
N ALA A 115 -32.01 26.28 1.65
CA ALA A 115 -32.67 26.35 2.96
C ALA A 115 -33.32 25.02 3.38
N GLU A 116 -33.91 24.30 2.42
CA GLU A 116 -34.50 22.97 2.62
C GLU A 116 -33.48 21.92 3.09
N LEU A 117 -32.26 21.93 2.52
CA LEU A 117 -31.19 21.00 2.90
C LEU A 117 -30.55 21.40 4.24
N ALA A 118 -30.46 22.69 4.55
CA ALA A 118 -29.96 23.18 5.83
C ALA A 118 -30.83 22.71 7.02
N VAL A 119 -32.15 22.57 6.82
CA VAL A 119 -33.06 21.99 7.83
C VAL A 119 -32.75 20.51 8.06
N ILE A 120 -32.49 19.76 6.98
CA ILE A 120 -32.16 18.33 7.03
C ILE A 120 -30.84 18.10 7.76
N GLU A 121 -29.81 18.90 7.46
CA GLU A 121 -28.52 18.82 8.15
C GLU A 121 -28.68 19.01 9.67
N ARG A 122 -29.45 20.03 10.09
CA ARG A 122 -29.72 20.30 11.51
C ARG A 122 -30.49 19.16 12.20
N ARG A 123 -31.44 18.54 11.51
CA ARG A 123 -32.23 17.42 12.06
C ARG A 123 -31.45 16.12 12.11
N THR A 124 -30.43 15.97 11.26
CA THR A 124 -29.66 14.72 11.14
C THR A 124 -28.18 15.07 11.13
N PRO A 125 -27.63 15.64 12.22
CA PRO A 125 -26.24 16.08 12.24
C PRO A 125 -25.29 14.90 12.08
N ARG A 126 -24.12 15.15 11.50
CA ARG A 126 -23.06 14.16 11.36
C ARG A 126 -22.54 13.70 12.72
N ARG A 127 -22.28 12.40 12.87
CA ARG A 127 -21.71 11.83 14.11
C ARG A 127 -20.18 11.96 14.10
N ASN A 128 -19.58 12.06 15.29
CA ASN A 128 -18.12 12.08 15.43
C ASN A 128 -17.50 10.80 14.86
N GLY A 129 -16.48 10.94 14.00
CA GLY A 129 -15.80 9.81 13.33
C GLY A 129 -16.56 9.17 12.17
N GLU A 130 -17.79 9.60 11.87
CA GLU A 130 -18.58 9.08 10.74
C GLU A 130 -17.93 9.48 9.41
N THR A 131 -17.79 8.56 8.45
CA THR A 131 -17.26 8.88 7.11
C THR A 131 -18.30 9.63 6.27
N ASN A 132 -17.89 10.39 5.25
CA ASN A 132 -18.84 11.12 4.37
C ASN A 132 -19.86 10.17 3.73
N THR A 133 -19.41 8.98 3.30
CA THR A 133 -20.27 7.97 2.68
C THR A 133 -21.22 7.32 3.68
N ALA A 134 -20.78 7.06 4.92
CA ALA A 134 -21.65 6.54 5.98
C ALA A 134 -22.73 7.58 6.35
N TYR A 135 -22.34 8.84 6.46
CA TYR A 135 -23.28 9.94 6.72
C TYR A 135 -24.31 10.09 5.58
N ALA A 136 -23.87 10.05 4.32
CA ALA A 136 -24.80 10.03 3.18
C ALA A 136 -25.79 8.87 3.24
N ARG A 137 -25.35 7.67 3.65
CA ARG A 137 -26.25 6.51 3.75
C ARG A 137 -27.33 6.74 4.81
N ARG A 138 -26.94 7.23 5.98
CA ARG A 138 -27.88 7.56 7.06
C ARG A 138 -28.85 8.68 6.67
N LEU A 139 -28.37 9.68 5.93
CA LEU A 139 -29.21 10.73 5.37
C LEU A 139 -30.24 10.15 4.40
N LEU A 140 -29.85 9.22 3.52
CA LEU A 140 -30.77 8.55 2.60
C LEU A 140 -31.80 7.68 3.33
N GLU A 141 -31.39 6.96 4.38
CA GLU A 141 -32.30 6.15 5.21
C GLU A 141 -33.36 7.02 5.92
N SER A 142 -32.95 8.17 6.46
CA SER A 142 -33.84 9.09 7.19
C SER A 142 -34.66 9.97 6.23
N HIS A 143 -34.15 10.24 5.04
CA HIS A 143 -34.76 11.10 4.02
C HIS A 143 -34.69 10.42 2.63
N PRO A 144 -35.56 9.44 2.35
CA PRO A 144 -35.49 8.61 1.13
C PRO A 144 -35.70 9.37 -0.19
N ARG A 145 -36.14 10.64 -0.10
CA ARG A 145 -36.37 11.52 -1.26
C ARG A 145 -35.13 12.31 -1.68
N LEU A 146 -34.03 12.26 -0.92
CA LEU A 146 -32.81 12.97 -1.27
C LEU A 146 -32.17 12.39 -2.54
N THR A 147 -31.77 13.27 -3.46
CA THR A 147 -31.01 12.91 -4.66
C THR A 147 -29.54 12.68 -4.33
N LEU A 148 -28.80 12.08 -5.26
CA LEU A 148 -27.35 11.92 -5.10
C LEU A 148 -26.63 13.27 -5.00
N GLU A 149 -27.13 14.30 -5.70
CA GLU A 149 -26.65 15.67 -5.57
C GLU A 149 -26.85 16.20 -4.14
N HIS A 150 -28.05 16.05 -3.58
CA HIS A 150 -28.33 16.51 -2.22
C HIS A 150 -27.47 15.76 -1.19
N LEU A 151 -27.32 14.44 -1.34
CA LEU A 151 -26.49 13.62 -0.46
C LEU A 151 -25.01 13.99 -0.55
N SER A 152 -24.52 14.27 -1.77
CA SER A 152 -23.14 14.72 -1.99
C SER A 152 -22.87 16.07 -1.33
N LEU A 153 -23.81 17.00 -1.46
CA LEU A 153 -23.73 18.33 -0.88
C LEU A 153 -23.77 18.28 0.65
N LEU A 154 -24.76 17.57 1.21
CA LEU A 154 -24.93 17.45 2.67
C LEU A 154 -23.80 16.67 3.35
N SER A 155 -23.31 15.58 2.74
CA SER A 155 -22.32 14.72 3.40
C SER A 155 -20.87 15.07 3.08
N GLY A 156 -20.65 15.87 2.02
CA GLY A 156 -19.35 16.12 1.42
C GLY A 156 -18.75 14.91 0.70
N ALA A 157 -19.52 13.83 0.49
CA ALA A 157 -19.05 12.70 -0.31
C ALA A 157 -19.01 13.09 -1.79
N LEU A 158 -17.97 12.66 -2.51
CA LEU A 158 -17.93 12.86 -3.96
C LEU A 158 -19.10 12.11 -4.61
N LYS A 159 -19.85 12.79 -5.47
CA LYS A 159 -20.97 12.21 -6.23
C LYS A 159 -20.59 10.91 -6.93
N GLY A 160 -19.40 10.85 -7.53
CA GLY A 160 -18.86 9.64 -8.16
C GLY A 160 -18.74 8.45 -7.20
N ASN A 161 -18.36 8.68 -5.93
CA ASN A 161 -18.27 7.64 -4.92
C ASN A 161 -19.66 7.15 -4.47
N LEU A 162 -20.65 8.06 -4.42
CA LEU A 162 -22.04 7.69 -4.13
C LEU A 162 -22.64 6.87 -5.28
N ILE A 163 -22.43 7.29 -6.53
CA ILE A 163 -22.84 6.54 -7.74
C ILE A 163 -22.23 5.14 -7.80
N GLN A 164 -21.03 4.93 -7.24
CA GLN A 164 -20.40 3.61 -7.24
C GLN A 164 -20.81 2.73 -6.05
N ASN A 165 -21.59 3.26 -5.10
CA ASN A 165 -21.94 2.53 -3.89
C ASN A 165 -23.37 1.95 -4.03
N PRO A 166 -23.51 0.60 -3.98
CA PRO A 166 -24.79 -0.09 -4.11
C PRO A 166 -25.91 0.46 -3.24
N ALA A 167 -25.56 0.96 -2.05
CA ALA A 167 -26.52 1.46 -1.06
C ALA A 167 -27.33 2.69 -1.53
N PHE A 168 -26.88 3.41 -2.57
CA PHE A 168 -27.58 4.59 -3.09
C PHE A 168 -28.36 4.32 -4.38
N HIS A 169 -28.37 3.08 -4.85
CA HIS A 169 -29.16 2.68 -6.01
C HIS A 169 -30.48 2.08 -5.57
N LYS A 170 -31.58 2.47 -6.22
CA LYS A 170 -32.80 1.69 -6.17
C LYS A 170 -32.56 0.41 -6.97
N LEU A 171 -32.22 -0.66 -6.27
CA LEU A 171 -32.13 -1.99 -6.87
C LEU A 171 -33.54 -2.44 -7.29
N PRO A 172 -33.72 -2.96 -8.53
CA PRO A 172 -34.90 -3.74 -8.86
C PRO A 172 -35.14 -4.83 -7.81
N VAL A 173 -36.41 -5.16 -7.56
CA VAL A 173 -36.82 -6.09 -6.48
C VAL A 173 -36.00 -7.39 -6.49
N GLU A 174 -35.81 -7.98 -7.66
CA GLU A 174 -35.02 -9.21 -7.83
C GLU A 174 -33.56 -9.06 -7.38
N LEU A 175 -32.90 -7.96 -7.74
CA LEU A 175 -31.53 -7.68 -7.32
C LEU A 175 -31.44 -7.35 -5.83
N ALA A 176 -32.45 -6.66 -5.29
CA ALA A 176 -32.53 -6.37 -3.87
C ALA A 176 -32.62 -7.65 -3.03
N LEU A 177 -33.40 -8.63 -3.48
CA LEU A 177 -33.50 -9.95 -2.84
C LEU A 177 -32.16 -10.70 -2.87
N ILE A 178 -31.48 -10.72 -4.01
CA ILE A 178 -30.14 -11.33 -4.12
C ILE A 178 -29.16 -10.66 -3.15
N HIS A 179 -29.10 -9.33 -3.14
CA HIS A 179 -28.21 -8.58 -2.26
C HIS A 179 -28.48 -8.84 -0.78
N ARG A 180 -29.75 -8.99 -0.39
CA ARG A 180 -30.16 -9.26 0.99
C ARG A 180 -29.79 -10.68 1.42
N ASN A 181 -29.97 -11.66 0.54
CA ASN A 181 -29.75 -13.07 0.86
C ASN A 181 -28.27 -13.47 0.75
N LEU A 182 -27.48 -12.76 -0.06
CA LEU A 182 -26.06 -12.98 -0.26
C LEU A 182 -25.28 -11.69 0.02
N PRO A 183 -25.29 -11.15 1.26
CA PRO A 183 -24.58 -9.92 1.56
C PRO A 183 -23.07 -10.09 1.33
N ARG A 184 -22.39 -8.98 1.07
CA ARG A 184 -20.93 -8.93 1.02
C ARG A 184 -20.36 -9.22 2.41
N GLY A 185 -19.39 -10.12 2.50
CA GLY A 185 -18.69 -10.44 3.75
C GLY A 185 -17.80 -9.29 4.25
N ASP A 186 -17.47 -9.32 5.53
CA ASP A 186 -16.51 -8.39 6.11
C ASP A 186 -15.12 -8.59 5.51
N GLY A 187 -14.51 -7.51 5.02
CA GLY A 187 -13.21 -7.56 4.33
C GLY A 187 -13.24 -8.10 2.90
N GLU A 188 -14.39 -8.60 2.40
CA GLU A 188 -14.50 -9.11 1.03
C GLU A 188 -14.33 -7.97 0.01
N ALA A 189 -13.42 -8.16 -0.94
CA ALA A 189 -13.19 -7.21 -2.01
C ALA A 189 -14.42 -7.11 -2.93
N LYS A 190 -14.68 -5.93 -3.51
CA LYS A 190 -15.83 -5.73 -4.42
C LYS A 190 -15.81 -6.71 -5.60
N GLN A 191 -14.64 -6.98 -6.18
CA GLN A 191 -14.47 -7.96 -7.24
C GLN A 191 -14.72 -9.39 -6.77
N GLY A 192 -14.22 -9.77 -5.59
CA GLY A 192 -14.47 -11.09 -4.99
C GLY A 192 -15.96 -11.34 -4.81
N TYR A 193 -16.67 -10.35 -4.25
CA TYR A 193 -18.12 -10.39 -4.12
C TYR A 193 -18.85 -10.52 -5.46
N ALA A 194 -18.42 -9.78 -6.49
CA ALA A 194 -19.00 -9.91 -7.84
C ALA A 194 -18.79 -11.31 -8.43
N ARG A 195 -17.63 -11.94 -8.20
CA ARG A 195 -17.35 -13.32 -8.66
C ARG A 195 -18.25 -14.32 -7.95
N ARG A 196 -18.40 -14.21 -6.63
CA ARG A 196 -19.29 -15.06 -5.82
C ARG A 196 -20.74 -14.93 -6.26
N LEU A 197 -21.21 -13.71 -6.49
CA LEU A 197 -22.55 -13.45 -7.04
C LEU A 197 -22.74 -14.12 -8.39
N PHE A 198 -21.76 -14.05 -9.29
CA PHE A 198 -21.84 -14.65 -10.62
C PHE A 198 -21.77 -16.19 -10.58
N GLN A 199 -21.03 -16.78 -9.65
CA GLN A 199 -21.00 -18.23 -9.46
C GLN A 199 -22.37 -18.78 -9.03
N LEU A 200 -23.08 -18.07 -8.15
CA LEU A 200 -24.40 -18.48 -7.64
C LEU A 200 -25.54 -18.05 -8.58
N HIS A 201 -25.33 -16.97 -9.35
CA HIS A 201 -26.31 -16.42 -10.27
C HIS A 201 -25.63 -16.09 -11.63
N PRO A 202 -25.29 -17.11 -12.45
CA PRO A 202 -24.58 -16.93 -13.72
C PRO A 202 -25.37 -16.14 -14.77
N GLN A 203 -26.68 -15.98 -14.58
CA GLN A 203 -27.54 -15.13 -15.40
C GLN A 203 -27.33 -13.63 -15.19
N LEU A 204 -26.63 -13.21 -14.12
CA LEU A 204 -26.41 -11.79 -13.85
C LEU A 204 -25.47 -11.17 -14.88
N THR A 205 -25.91 -10.09 -15.49
CA THR A 205 -25.09 -9.27 -16.38
C THR A 205 -24.00 -8.52 -15.61
N LEU A 206 -22.91 -8.14 -16.27
CA LEU A 206 -21.87 -7.29 -15.69
C LEU A 206 -22.40 -5.98 -15.11
N ARG A 207 -23.50 -5.44 -15.68
CA ARG A 207 -24.16 -4.23 -15.16
C ARG A 207 -24.83 -4.53 -13.81
N GLN A 208 -25.55 -5.64 -13.70
CA GLN A 208 -26.20 -6.05 -12.45
C GLN A 208 -25.16 -6.40 -11.37
N LEU A 209 -24.10 -7.12 -11.74
CA LEU A 209 -22.99 -7.41 -10.82
C LEU A 209 -22.30 -6.14 -10.32
N SER A 210 -22.09 -5.15 -11.19
CA SER A 210 -21.55 -3.85 -10.82
C SER A 210 -22.45 -3.11 -9.84
N LEU A 211 -23.77 -3.12 -10.08
CA LEU A 211 -24.77 -2.49 -9.20
C LEU A 211 -24.82 -3.16 -7.82
N LEU A 212 -24.74 -4.50 -7.77
CA LEU A 212 -24.77 -5.26 -6.51
C LEU A 212 -23.47 -5.13 -5.71
N SER A 213 -22.32 -5.25 -6.38
CA SER A 213 -21.01 -5.32 -5.72
C SER A 213 -20.36 -3.95 -5.48
N GLY A 214 -20.76 -2.94 -6.24
CA GLY A 214 -20.11 -1.64 -6.30
C GLY A 214 -18.76 -1.64 -7.01
N ALA A 215 -18.39 -2.75 -7.67
CA ALA A 215 -17.24 -2.83 -8.55
C ALA A 215 -17.53 -2.07 -9.86
N LEU A 216 -16.50 -1.50 -10.49
CA LEU A 216 -16.67 -0.86 -11.79
C LEU A 216 -16.96 -1.90 -12.87
N LYS A 217 -17.99 -1.66 -13.69
CA LYS A 217 -18.32 -2.52 -14.84
C LYS A 217 -17.11 -2.76 -15.75
N SER A 218 -16.29 -1.74 -15.98
CA SER A 218 -15.05 -1.86 -16.78
C SER A 218 -14.03 -2.79 -16.13
N SER A 219 -13.86 -2.73 -14.80
CA SER A 219 -13.01 -3.65 -14.07
C SER A 219 -13.54 -5.08 -14.13
N LEU A 220 -14.86 -5.28 -13.99
CA LEU A 220 -15.48 -6.60 -14.12
C LEU A 220 -15.36 -7.15 -15.55
N ALA A 221 -15.49 -6.32 -16.58
CA ALA A 221 -15.32 -6.75 -17.97
C ALA A 221 -13.90 -7.27 -18.28
N GLN A 222 -12.89 -6.77 -17.55
CA GLN A 222 -11.51 -7.23 -17.68
C GLN A 222 -11.19 -8.45 -16.82
N ASP A 223 -12.07 -8.76 -15.85
CA ASP A 223 -11.87 -9.85 -14.92
C ASP A 223 -12.12 -11.21 -15.62
N PRO A 224 -11.15 -12.15 -15.56
CA PRO A 224 -11.24 -13.46 -16.22
C PRO A 224 -12.43 -14.31 -15.80
N ALA A 225 -12.96 -14.10 -14.58
CA ALA A 225 -14.10 -14.85 -14.08
C ALA A 225 -15.37 -14.67 -14.94
N PHE A 226 -15.51 -13.54 -15.62
CA PHE A 226 -16.69 -13.22 -16.42
C PHE A 226 -16.46 -13.36 -17.94
N ARG A 227 -15.26 -13.83 -18.35
CA ARG A 227 -15.00 -14.11 -19.77
C ARG A 227 -15.77 -15.35 -20.21
N ALA A 228 -16.29 -15.29 -21.43
CA ALA A 228 -16.81 -16.47 -22.11
C ALA A 228 -15.66 -17.46 -22.35
N LEU A 229 -15.87 -18.73 -22.00
CA LEU A 229 -14.91 -19.80 -22.19
C LEU A 229 -15.58 -20.98 -22.90
N PRO A 230 -14.82 -21.77 -23.67
CA PRO A 230 -15.28 -23.07 -24.15
C PRO A 230 -15.69 -23.98 -22.98
N ALA A 231 -16.66 -24.87 -23.19
CA ALA A 231 -17.24 -25.74 -22.14
C ALA A 231 -16.19 -26.53 -21.33
N GLY A 232 -15.15 -27.04 -21.99
CA GLY A 232 -14.06 -27.74 -21.31
C GLY A 232 -13.27 -26.85 -20.33
N LEU A 233 -13.02 -25.58 -20.70
CA LEU A 233 -12.34 -24.63 -19.82
C LEU A 233 -13.27 -24.08 -18.73
N LEU A 234 -14.57 -23.94 -19.01
CA LEU A 234 -15.56 -23.60 -17.99
C LEU A 234 -15.54 -24.61 -16.84
N THR A 235 -15.58 -25.91 -17.17
CA THR A 235 -15.55 -26.99 -16.17
C THR A 235 -14.31 -26.91 -15.28
N ILE A 236 -13.16 -26.56 -15.85
CA ILE A 236 -11.90 -26.38 -15.10
C ILE A 236 -12.00 -25.17 -14.17
N ARG A 237 -12.52 -24.04 -14.66
CA ARG A 237 -12.70 -22.81 -13.86
C ARG A 237 -13.64 -23.03 -12.68
N ASP A 238 -14.73 -23.78 -12.89
CA ASP A 238 -15.74 -24.01 -11.87
C ASP A 238 -15.24 -24.94 -10.76
N ARG A 239 -14.39 -25.93 -11.11
CA ARG A 239 -13.74 -26.82 -10.14
C ARG A 239 -12.57 -26.17 -9.40
N THR A 240 -11.91 -25.23 -10.06
CA THR A 240 -10.69 -24.59 -9.56
C THR A 240 -10.86 -23.06 -9.62
N PRO A 241 -11.82 -22.46 -8.88
CA PRO A 241 -12.03 -21.02 -8.94
C PRO A 241 -10.86 -20.25 -8.33
N GLN A 242 -10.66 -19.01 -8.79
CA GLN A 242 -9.68 -18.09 -8.20
C GLN A 242 -10.09 -17.72 -6.78
N HIS A 243 -9.14 -17.74 -5.84
CA HIS A 243 -9.40 -17.36 -4.45
C HIS A 243 -9.38 -15.83 -4.25
N ASP A 244 -9.95 -15.38 -3.14
CA ASP A 244 -9.85 -13.97 -2.74
C ASP A 244 -8.39 -13.56 -2.51
N LEU A 245 -8.04 -12.36 -2.98
CA LEU A 245 -6.68 -11.79 -2.95
C LEU A 245 -5.61 -12.58 -3.72
N GLU A 246 -5.96 -13.70 -4.38
CA GLU A 246 -5.05 -14.44 -5.22
C GLU A 246 -4.73 -13.64 -6.49
N THR A 247 -3.44 -13.41 -6.76
CA THR A 247 -3.04 -12.76 -8.00
C THR A 247 -3.31 -13.67 -9.20
N ASN A 248 -3.60 -13.08 -10.37
CA ASN A 248 -3.82 -13.84 -11.60
C ASN A 248 -2.65 -14.79 -11.94
N ARG A 249 -1.41 -14.38 -11.61
CA ARG A 249 -0.22 -15.21 -11.81
C ARG A 249 -0.18 -16.43 -10.88
N ASN A 250 -0.51 -16.24 -9.60
CA ASN A 250 -0.60 -17.37 -8.66
C ASN A 250 -1.72 -18.33 -9.05
N TYR A 251 -2.87 -17.77 -9.48
CA TYR A 251 -3.97 -18.57 -10.00
C TYR A 251 -3.58 -19.39 -11.22
N ALA A 252 -2.88 -18.80 -12.19
CA ALA A 252 -2.36 -19.51 -13.36
C ALA A 252 -1.41 -20.67 -12.98
N ARG A 253 -0.52 -20.47 -12.00
CA ARG A 253 0.40 -21.50 -11.51
C ARG A 253 -0.36 -22.66 -10.85
N ARG A 254 -1.35 -22.36 -10.01
CA ARG A 254 -2.19 -23.36 -9.35
C ARG A 254 -3.04 -24.16 -10.35
N LEU A 255 -3.60 -23.48 -11.36
CA LEU A 255 -4.29 -24.12 -12.48
C LEU A 255 -3.38 -25.10 -13.22
N PHE A 256 -2.15 -24.70 -13.53
CA PHE A 256 -1.20 -25.57 -14.23
C PHE A 256 -0.73 -26.76 -13.38
N GLN A 257 -0.57 -26.57 -12.07
CA GLN A 257 -0.27 -27.68 -11.14
C GLN A 257 -1.40 -28.72 -11.11
N SER A 258 -2.65 -28.27 -11.12
CA SER A 258 -3.83 -29.15 -11.07
C SER A 258 -4.18 -29.76 -12.44
N HIS A 259 -3.82 -29.06 -13.52
CA HIS A 259 -4.13 -29.43 -14.90
C HIS A 259 -2.90 -29.19 -15.81
N PRO A 260 -1.85 -30.03 -15.68
CA PRO A 260 -0.58 -29.84 -16.40
C PRO A 260 -0.68 -29.98 -17.92
N GLN A 261 -1.80 -30.51 -18.43
CA GLN A 261 -2.12 -30.60 -19.85
C GLN A 261 -2.57 -29.27 -20.48
N LEU A 262 -2.86 -28.24 -19.67
CA LEU A 262 -3.31 -26.95 -20.18
C LEU A 262 -2.20 -26.24 -20.96
N THR A 263 -2.56 -25.71 -22.12
CA THR A 263 -1.64 -24.86 -22.90
C THR A 263 -1.51 -23.47 -22.29
N LEU A 264 -0.43 -22.74 -22.63
CA LEU A 264 -0.26 -21.35 -22.19
C LEU A 264 -1.42 -20.45 -22.64
N ASP A 265 -2.01 -20.71 -23.80
CA ASP A 265 -3.18 -19.97 -24.29
C ASP A 265 -4.41 -20.23 -23.42
N GLN A 266 -4.66 -21.49 -23.06
CA GLN A 266 -5.77 -21.86 -22.17
C GLN A 266 -5.58 -21.28 -20.76
N LEU A 267 -4.36 -21.33 -20.22
CA LEU A 267 -4.02 -20.69 -18.95
C LEU A 267 -4.20 -19.18 -19.00
N SER A 268 -3.82 -18.54 -20.11
CA SER A 268 -4.01 -17.10 -20.31
C SER A 268 -5.49 -16.72 -20.31
N LEU A 269 -6.32 -17.51 -21.00
CA LEU A 269 -7.77 -17.30 -21.04
C LEU A 269 -8.41 -17.48 -19.65
N LEU A 270 -8.03 -18.54 -18.92
CA LEU A 270 -8.57 -18.86 -17.59
C LEU A 270 -8.14 -17.85 -16.52
N SER A 271 -6.86 -17.50 -16.49
CA SER A 271 -6.26 -16.70 -15.42
C SER A 271 -6.21 -15.21 -15.70
N GLY A 272 -6.37 -14.79 -16.96
CA GLY A 272 -6.20 -13.41 -17.40
C GLY A 272 -4.76 -12.93 -17.52
N VAL A 273 -3.77 -13.77 -17.23
CA VAL A 273 -2.36 -13.40 -17.42
C VAL A 273 -2.03 -13.41 -18.90
N VAL A 274 -1.31 -12.40 -19.39
CA VAL A 274 -0.87 -12.36 -20.79
C VAL A 274 0.05 -13.54 -21.09
N LYS A 275 -0.16 -14.23 -22.20
CA LYS A 275 0.65 -15.40 -22.64
C LYS A 275 2.15 -15.14 -22.57
N GLY A 276 2.61 -13.98 -23.05
CA GLY A 276 4.04 -13.61 -22.99
C GLY A 276 4.58 -13.51 -21.56
N SER A 277 3.76 -13.11 -20.59
CA SER A 277 4.15 -13.14 -19.16
C SER A 277 4.15 -14.54 -18.57
N LEU A 278 3.30 -15.44 -19.07
CA LEU A 278 3.29 -16.86 -18.70
C LEU A 278 4.51 -17.59 -19.29
N SER A 279 4.88 -17.34 -20.55
CA SER A 279 6.03 -17.98 -21.18
C SER A 279 7.36 -17.62 -20.52
N GLN A 280 7.44 -16.44 -19.91
CA GLN A 280 8.62 -16.02 -19.12
C GLN A 280 8.59 -16.52 -17.68
N ASP A 281 7.43 -16.99 -17.21
CA ASP A 281 7.28 -17.44 -15.83
C ASP A 281 7.89 -18.85 -15.67
N PRO A 282 8.83 -19.03 -14.72
CA PRO A 282 9.57 -20.29 -14.53
C PRO A 282 8.67 -21.51 -14.33
N ALA A 283 7.48 -21.32 -13.74
CA ALA A 283 6.55 -22.40 -13.43
C ALA A 283 6.07 -23.16 -14.68
N PHE A 284 6.01 -22.48 -15.84
CA PHE A 284 5.51 -23.06 -17.09
C PHE A 284 6.61 -23.43 -18.08
N ARG A 285 7.89 -23.27 -17.70
CA ARG A 285 9.02 -23.73 -18.53
C ARG A 285 8.98 -25.24 -18.65
N LYS A 286 9.19 -25.73 -19.88
CA LYS A 286 9.36 -27.16 -20.15
C LYS A 286 10.65 -27.62 -19.48
N LEU A 287 10.53 -28.60 -18.59
CA LEU A 287 11.65 -29.19 -17.87
C LEU A 287 11.94 -30.61 -18.37
N PRO A 288 13.21 -31.07 -18.29
CA PRO A 288 13.52 -32.48 -18.32
C PRO A 288 12.69 -33.26 -17.28
N ALA A 289 12.38 -34.52 -17.57
CA ALA A 289 11.46 -35.32 -16.76
C ALA A 289 11.87 -35.42 -15.28
N GLU A 290 13.17 -35.52 -15.00
CA GLU A 290 13.72 -35.56 -13.65
C GLU A 290 13.46 -34.26 -12.88
N LEU A 291 13.78 -33.11 -13.46
CA LEU A 291 13.54 -31.80 -12.85
C LEU A 291 12.03 -31.52 -12.70
N ALA A 292 11.20 -31.98 -13.65
CA ALA A 292 9.75 -31.87 -13.56
C ALA A 292 9.20 -32.63 -12.34
N ARG A 293 9.72 -33.84 -12.05
CA ARG A 293 9.36 -34.61 -10.85
C ARG A 293 9.73 -33.88 -9.57
N ILE A 294 10.95 -33.32 -9.50
CA ILE A 294 11.41 -32.53 -8.35
C ILE A 294 10.48 -31.33 -8.12
N ARG A 295 10.15 -30.57 -9.16
CA ARG A 295 9.22 -29.43 -9.05
C ARG A 295 7.83 -29.85 -8.56
N HIS A 296 7.34 -31.01 -8.99
CA HIS A 296 6.05 -31.53 -8.56
C HIS A 296 6.06 -31.96 -7.08
N GLN A 297 7.14 -32.60 -6.62
CA GLN A 297 7.29 -33.01 -5.22
C GLN A 297 7.48 -31.82 -4.28
N LEU A 298 8.19 -30.79 -4.74
CA LEU A 298 8.50 -29.60 -3.96
C LEU A 298 8.09 -28.34 -4.73
N PRO A 299 6.78 -28.03 -4.84
CA PRO A 299 6.32 -26.87 -5.58
C PRO A 299 6.68 -25.56 -4.86
N GLN A 300 6.85 -24.49 -5.62
CA GLN A 300 7.05 -23.14 -5.07
C GLN A 300 5.81 -22.71 -4.30
N LEU A 301 6.00 -22.19 -3.08
CA LEU A 301 4.89 -21.73 -2.23
C LEU A 301 4.34 -20.39 -2.72
N ALA A 302 3.10 -20.10 -2.31
CA ALA A 302 2.50 -18.79 -2.55
C ALA A 302 3.37 -17.69 -1.90
N HIS A 303 3.73 -16.68 -2.69
CA HIS A 303 4.58 -15.55 -2.28
C HIS A 303 6.06 -15.90 -1.96
N GLU A 304 6.52 -17.10 -2.27
CA GLU A 304 7.93 -17.47 -2.11
C GLU A 304 8.79 -16.83 -3.22
N ALA A 305 9.84 -16.10 -2.84
CA ALA A 305 10.80 -15.57 -3.79
C ALA A 305 11.60 -16.70 -4.46
N ASN A 306 11.99 -16.51 -5.74
CA ASN A 306 12.71 -17.53 -6.51
C ASN A 306 14.02 -17.98 -5.81
N GLN A 307 14.75 -17.08 -5.14
CA GLN A 307 15.95 -17.44 -4.39
C GLN A 307 15.64 -18.33 -3.18
N SER A 308 14.61 -17.99 -2.40
CA SER A 308 14.17 -18.82 -1.27
C SER A 308 13.73 -20.21 -1.74
N TYR A 309 13.04 -20.28 -2.88
CA TYR A 309 12.67 -21.54 -3.48
C TYR A 309 13.88 -22.37 -3.91
N ALA A 310 14.88 -21.74 -4.53
CA ALA A 310 16.14 -22.40 -4.89
C ALA A 310 16.87 -22.97 -3.66
N ARG A 311 16.90 -22.24 -2.53
CA ARG A 311 17.46 -22.74 -1.25
C ARG A 311 16.73 -23.97 -0.74
N ARG A 312 15.40 -23.96 -0.79
CA ARG A 312 14.58 -25.09 -0.38
C ARG A 312 14.80 -26.30 -1.29
N LEU A 313 14.91 -26.09 -2.60
CA LEU A 313 15.23 -27.13 -3.57
C LEU A 313 16.60 -27.76 -3.30
N LEU A 314 17.65 -26.96 -3.12
CA LEU A 314 19.00 -27.48 -2.86
C LEU A 314 19.07 -28.24 -1.53
N LYS A 315 18.37 -27.75 -0.48
CA LYS A 315 18.30 -28.44 0.82
C LYS A 315 17.68 -29.84 0.71
N SER A 316 16.68 -30.02 -0.14
CA SER A 316 16.01 -31.32 -0.34
C SER A 316 16.69 -32.19 -1.40
N HIS A 317 17.40 -31.57 -2.35
CA HIS A 317 18.11 -32.25 -3.44
C HIS A 317 19.52 -31.65 -3.61
N PRO A 318 20.47 -32.00 -2.72
CA PRO A 318 21.82 -31.43 -2.69
C PRO A 318 22.62 -31.63 -3.99
N GLN A 319 22.26 -32.62 -4.79
CA GLN A 319 22.89 -32.94 -6.07
C GLN A 319 22.57 -31.95 -7.21
N LEU A 320 21.63 -31.03 -7.01
CA LEU A 320 21.22 -30.10 -8.06
C LEU A 320 22.30 -29.06 -8.37
N THR A 321 22.63 -28.90 -9.65
CA THR A 321 23.53 -27.84 -10.09
C THR A 321 22.86 -26.46 -10.05
N PHE A 322 23.64 -25.38 -10.02
CA PHE A 322 23.09 -24.02 -10.06
C PHE A 322 22.25 -23.75 -11.31
N ASP A 323 22.59 -24.35 -12.45
CA ASP A 323 21.78 -24.23 -13.68
C ASP A 323 20.46 -24.97 -13.56
N GLN A 324 20.45 -26.16 -12.95
CA GLN A 324 19.21 -26.89 -12.66
C GLN A 324 18.33 -26.13 -11.66
N LEU A 325 18.92 -25.54 -10.62
CA LEU A 325 18.21 -24.67 -9.67
C LEU A 325 17.64 -23.42 -10.35
N SER A 326 18.39 -22.80 -11.26
CA SER A 326 17.95 -21.65 -12.07
C SER A 326 16.77 -22.03 -12.96
N LEU A 327 16.82 -23.19 -13.62
CA LEU A 327 15.72 -23.71 -14.43
C LEU A 327 14.47 -24.00 -13.58
N LEU A 328 14.65 -24.60 -12.40
CA LEU A 328 13.57 -24.96 -11.48
C LEU A 328 12.90 -23.73 -10.85
N SER A 329 13.70 -22.84 -10.27
CA SER A 329 13.23 -21.71 -9.47
C SER A 329 13.01 -20.43 -10.27
N GLY A 330 13.70 -20.28 -11.40
CA GLY A 330 13.76 -19.04 -12.17
C GLY A 330 14.62 -17.94 -11.57
N ALA A 331 15.39 -18.22 -10.52
CA ALA A 331 16.43 -17.30 -10.08
C ALA A 331 17.58 -17.30 -11.10
N LEU A 332 18.22 -16.15 -11.30
CA LEU A 332 19.37 -16.06 -12.20
C LEU A 332 20.54 -16.89 -11.65
N THR A 333 21.19 -17.70 -12.50
CA THR A 333 22.36 -18.50 -12.12
C THR A 333 23.44 -17.64 -11.44
N SER A 334 23.72 -16.44 -11.96
CA SER A 334 24.67 -15.50 -11.35
C SER A 334 24.31 -15.08 -9.93
N SER A 335 23.01 -14.92 -9.64
CA SER A 335 22.53 -14.60 -8.30
C SER A 335 22.58 -15.80 -7.37
N LEU A 336 22.28 -17.00 -7.86
CA LEU A 336 22.37 -18.24 -7.09
C LEU A 336 23.82 -18.57 -6.73
N VAL A 337 24.73 -18.42 -7.69
CA VAL A 337 26.17 -18.59 -7.45
C VAL A 337 26.66 -17.61 -6.40
N GLN A 338 26.13 -16.39 -6.32
CA GLN A 338 26.52 -15.40 -5.31
C GLN A 338 25.80 -15.56 -3.97
N ASP A 339 24.85 -16.49 -3.85
CA ASP A 339 24.09 -16.70 -2.62
C ASP A 339 24.95 -17.49 -1.62
N PRO A 340 25.36 -16.86 -0.49
CA PRO A 340 26.23 -17.53 0.49
C PRO A 340 25.54 -18.72 1.16
N THR A 341 24.21 -18.76 1.16
CA THR A 341 23.43 -19.85 1.79
C THR A 341 23.30 -21.09 0.91
N LEU A 342 23.65 -21.00 -0.38
CA LEU A 342 23.59 -22.10 -1.35
C LEU A 342 24.95 -22.76 -1.63
N ARG A 343 26.03 -22.22 -1.09
CA ARG A 343 27.36 -22.81 -1.25
C ARG A 343 27.63 -23.71 -0.06
N GLU A 344 28.03 -24.96 -0.33
CA GLU A 344 28.69 -25.76 0.68
C GLU A 344 29.98 -25.04 1.09
N LEU A 345 30.02 -24.60 2.34
CA LEU A 345 31.21 -24.04 2.93
C LEU A 345 32.17 -25.21 3.21
N PRO A 346 33.46 -25.10 2.83
CA PRO A 346 34.46 -26.06 3.28
C PRO A 346 34.39 -26.25 4.81
N ALA A 347 34.58 -27.47 5.30
CA ALA A 347 34.32 -27.81 6.70
C ALA A 347 35.12 -26.96 7.70
N ASP A 348 36.34 -26.57 7.32
CA ASP A 348 37.21 -25.62 8.01
C ASP A 348 36.58 -24.22 8.11
N ILE A 349 35.94 -23.75 7.04
CA ILE A 349 35.24 -22.45 7.01
C ILE A 349 33.98 -22.49 7.89
N VAL A 350 33.19 -23.57 7.83
CA VAL A 350 32.04 -23.76 8.74
C VAL A 350 32.50 -23.76 10.20
N PHE A 351 33.63 -24.43 10.49
CA PHE A 351 34.19 -24.47 11.83
C PHE A 351 34.57 -23.07 12.33
N ILE A 352 35.24 -22.26 11.50
CA ILE A 352 35.57 -20.86 11.82
C ILE A 352 34.31 -20.04 12.11
N GLY A 353 33.26 -20.16 11.29
CA GLY A 353 31.99 -19.45 11.51
C GLY A 353 31.29 -19.83 12.81
N LYS A 354 31.44 -21.08 13.27
CA LYS A 354 30.91 -21.54 14.57
C LYS A 354 31.75 -21.04 15.75
N GLN A 355 33.06 -20.97 15.60
CA GLN A 355 33.97 -20.47 16.64
C GLN A 355 33.85 -18.95 16.82
N MET A 356 33.54 -18.24 15.73
CA MET A 356 33.37 -16.79 15.74
C MET A 356 32.05 -16.39 15.07
N PRO A 357 30.90 -16.58 15.74
CA PRO A 357 29.63 -16.10 15.22
C PRO A 357 29.59 -14.56 15.19
N GLN A 358 28.74 -14.01 14.34
CA GLN A 358 28.44 -12.57 14.34
C GLN A 358 27.76 -12.19 15.66
N LEU A 359 28.20 -11.09 16.29
CA LEU A 359 27.59 -10.59 17.53
C LEU A 359 26.28 -9.81 17.20
N ASP A 360 25.34 -9.75 18.14
CA ASP A 360 24.00 -9.18 17.91
C ASP A 360 24.03 -7.70 17.46
N ASP A 361 24.97 -6.91 17.98
CA ASP A 361 25.15 -5.48 17.64
C ASP A 361 26.19 -5.23 16.54
N GLU A 362 26.76 -6.28 15.96
CA GLU A 362 27.84 -6.18 14.97
C GLU A 362 27.28 -6.04 13.56
N THR A 363 27.74 -5.04 12.80
CA THR A 363 27.41 -4.94 11.37
C THR A 363 28.09 -6.06 10.58
N LYS A 364 27.50 -6.50 9.46
CA LYS A 364 28.14 -7.51 8.59
C LYS A 364 29.56 -7.14 8.16
N THR A 365 29.81 -5.84 7.94
CA THR A 365 31.14 -5.31 7.63
C THR A 365 32.09 -5.34 8.82
N GLY A 366 31.61 -5.04 10.03
CA GLY A 366 32.39 -5.19 11.27
C GLY A 366 32.76 -6.66 11.52
N TYR A 367 31.80 -7.56 11.32
CA TYR A 367 32.00 -9.00 11.38
C TYR A 367 33.05 -9.48 10.39
N ALA A 368 33.01 -8.99 9.15
CA ALA A 368 34.04 -9.28 8.15
C ALA A 368 35.43 -8.79 8.58
N CYS A 369 35.55 -7.59 9.15
CA CYS A 369 36.84 -7.09 9.65
C CYS A 369 37.37 -7.97 10.79
N ARG A 370 36.52 -8.29 11.77
CA ARG A 370 36.90 -9.14 12.92
C ARG A 370 37.32 -10.53 12.49
N LEU A 371 36.58 -11.16 11.58
CA LEU A 371 36.94 -12.46 11.00
C LEU A 371 38.31 -12.42 10.30
N PHE A 372 38.57 -11.37 9.51
CA PHE A 372 39.85 -11.23 8.79
C PHE A 372 41.03 -10.96 9.72
N GLN A 373 40.81 -10.22 10.81
CA GLN A 373 41.84 -9.97 11.83
C GLN A 373 42.24 -11.25 12.58
N SER A 374 41.26 -12.08 12.95
CA SER A 374 41.53 -13.35 13.64
C SER A 374 41.99 -14.47 12.72
N HIS A 375 41.60 -14.41 11.44
CA HIS A 375 41.95 -15.40 10.42
C HIS A 375 42.45 -14.73 9.14
N PRO A 376 43.65 -14.11 9.15
CA PRO A 376 44.17 -13.32 8.02
C PRO A 376 44.49 -14.15 6.77
N TYR A 377 44.48 -15.48 6.89
CA TYR A 377 44.63 -16.42 5.78
C TYR A 377 43.33 -16.63 4.98
N LEU A 378 42.18 -16.13 5.45
CA LEU A 378 40.93 -16.22 4.72
C LEU A 378 41.00 -15.41 3.42
N THR A 379 40.73 -16.08 2.30
CA THR A 379 40.55 -15.38 1.03
C THR A 379 39.35 -14.44 1.10
N LEU A 380 39.35 -13.37 0.29
CA LEU A 380 38.20 -12.45 0.22
C LEU A 380 36.89 -13.16 -0.18
N ASP A 381 36.98 -14.27 -0.91
CA ASP A 381 35.83 -15.12 -1.23
C ASP A 381 35.30 -15.86 -0.01
N GLN A 382 36.17 -16.48 0.79
CA GLN A 382 35.79 -17.14 2.04
C GLN A 382 35.25 -16.13 3.08
N LEU A 383 35.86 -14.95 3.15
CA LEU A 383 35.40 -13.88 4.02
C LEU A 383 34.02 -13.33 3.60
N SER A 384 33.80 -13.19 2.28
CA SER A 384 32.51 -12.81 1.71
C SER A 384 31.43 -13.83 2.06
N LEU A 385 31.79 -15.11 2.04
CA LEU A 385 30.91 -16.23 2.33
C LEU A 385 30.51 -16.27 3.81
N LEU A 386 31.46 -16.11 4.72
CA LEU A 386 31.20 -16.12 6.17
C LEU A 386 30.43 -14.89 6.65
N SER A 387 30.82 -13.70 6.19
CA SER A 387 30.24 -12.44 6.67
C SER A 387 28.96 -12.02 5.92
N GLY A 388 28.69 -12.60 4.75
CA GLY A 388 27.63 -12.16 3.84
C GLY A 388 27.87 -10.78 3.20
N VAL A 389 29.08 -10.23 3.33
CA VAL A 389 29.50 -8.97 2.67
C VAL A 389 29.92 -9.27 1.24
N ARG A 390 29.52 -8.43 0.28
CA ARG A 390 29.91 -8.61 -1.14
C ARG A 390 31.43 -8.51 -1.30
N LYS A 391 32.03 -9.48 -2.01
CA LYS A 391 33.47 -9.50 -2.37
C LYS A 391 33.98 -8.15 -2.88
N THR A 392 33.24 -7.49 -3.78
CA THR A 392 33.66 -6.19 -4.36
C THR A 392 33.85 -5.09 -3.31
N LEU A 393 33.07 -5.12 -2.22
CA LEU A 393 33.24 -4.20 -1.10
C LEU A 393 34.46 -4.61 -0.25
N LEU A 394 34.63 -5.90 0.01
CA LEU A 394 35.79 -6.43 0.74
C LEU A 394 37.11 -6.17 0.00
N THR A 395 37.14 -6.25 -1.33
CA THR A 395 38.32 -5.89 -2.13
C THR A 395 38.70 -4.43 -1.94
N ARG A 396 37.72 -3.51 -1.87
CA ARG A 396 37.99 -2.09 -1.58
C ARG A 396 38.51 -1.91 -0.16
N PHE A 397 37.92 -2.60 0.82
CA PHE A 397 38.36 -2.52 2.22
C PHE A 397 39.75 -3.10 2.42
N HIS A 398 40.09 -4.19 1.72
CA HIS A 398 41.44 -4.75 1.70
C HIS A 398 42.44 -3.75 1.13
N ALA A 399 42.12 -3.17 -0.03
CA ALA A 399 42.97 -2.19 -0.70
C ALA A 399 43.15 -0.90 0.12
N SER A 400 42.15 -0.50 0.90
CA SER A 400 42.23 0.69 1.77
C SER A 400 42.70 0.39 3.19
N GLY A 401 43.20 -0.82 3.49
CA GLY A 401 43.65 -1.24 4.83
C GLY A 401 42.54 -1.33 5.89
N ARG A 402 41.26 -1.20 5.50
CA ARG A 402 40.12 -1.21 6.43
C ARG A 402 39.80 -2.59 6.99
N LEU A 403 40.25 -3.65 6.33
CA LEU A 403 40.11 -5.02 6.86
C LEU A 403 41.10 -5.30 8.01
N THR A 404 42.20 -4.55 8.09
CA THR A 404 43.24 -4.72 9.10
C THR A 404 43.22 -3.63 10.16
N SER A 405 42.54 -2.50 9.93
CA SER A 405 42.28 -1.49 10.95
C SER A 405 41.25 -2.01 11.97
N ALA A 406 41.56 -1.91 13.26
CA ALA A 406 40.58 -2.14 14.32
C ALA A 406 39.36 -1.21 14.14
N PRO A 407 38.13 -1.68 14.42
CA PRO A 407 36.95 -0.82 14.41
C PRO A 407 37.05 0.32 15.44
#